data_AF-A0A432LZ58-F1
#
_entry.id   AF-A0A432LZ58-F1
#
_cell.length_a   1.000
_cell.length_b   1.000
_cell.length_c   1.000
_cell.angle_alpha   90.00
_cell.angle_beta   90.00
_cell.angle_gamma   90.00
#
_symmetry.space_group_name_H-M   'P 1'
#
loop_
_entity.id
_entity.type
_entity.pdbx_description
1 polymer ?
#
loop_
_entity_poly.entity_id
_entity_poly.type
_entity_poly.pdbx_seq_one_letter_code
_entity_poly.pdbx_strand_id
1 'polypeptide(L)'
;MAMVRKVLAGTLIFVLPVASVGYGLAFQAKKDCLTDTSRDLVARHVKGFTMEKAVDTADIPITSRVAWPFVVDVYYSVPWGMHAAMSRNRYTVFPWGSKKVSHKVEYSL
;
A
#
# COMPACT_ATOMS: atom_id res chain seq x y z
N MET A 1 -30.79 -26.47 -10.91
CA MET A 1 -29.30 -26.55 -10.84
C MET A 1 -28.60 -26.04 -12.10
N ALA A 2 -29.07 -26.33 -13.33
CA ALA A 2 -28.40 -25.90 -14.56
C ALA A 2 -28.30 -24.37 -14.75
N MET A 3 -29.33 -23.61 -14.32
CA MET A 3 -29.35 -22.15 -14.44
C MET A 3 -28.33 -21.48 -13.50
N VAL A 4 -28.25 -21.95 -12.25
CA VAL A 4 -27.27 -21.47 -11.25
C VAL A 4 -25.84 -21.69 -11.73
N ARG A 5 -25.57 -22.86 -12.34
CA ARG A 5 -24.24 -23.19 -12.90
C ARG A 5 -23.85 -22.30 -14.08
N LYS A 6 -24.80 -21.92 -14.94
CA LYS A 6 -24.56 -20.99 -16.06
C LYS A 6 -24.30 -19.56 -15.57
N VAL A 7 -25.04 -19.10 -14.56
CA VAL A 7 -24.82 -17.77 -13.94
C VAL A 7 -23.45 -17.72 -13.27
N LEU A 8 -23.10 -18.73 -12.45
CA LEU A 8 -21.78 -18.82 -11.82
C LEU A 8 -20.64 -18.83 -12.84
N ALA A 9 -20.77 -19.62 -13.92
CA ALA A 9 -19.77 -19.66 -14.98
C ALA A 9 -19.63 -18.29 -15.68
N GLY A 10 -20.74 -17.63 -15.99
CA GLY A 10 -20.74 -16.29 -16.58
C GLY A 10 -20.07 -15.26 -15.68
N THR A 11 -20.38 -15.24 -14.38
CA THR A 11 -19.76 -14.34 -13.42
C THR A 11 -18.25 -14.59 -13.31
N LEU A 12 -17.82 -15.85 -13.24
CA LEU A 12 -16.40 -16.19 -13.13
C LEU A 12 -15.58 -15.71 -14.34
N ILE A 13 -16.15 -15.83 -15.55
CA ILE A 13 -15.52 -15.36 -16.81
C ILE A 13 -15.29 -13.85 -16.80
N PHE A 14 -16.14 -13.07 -16.12
CA PHE A 14 -15.94 -11.62 -15.99
C PHE A 14 -15.03 -11.23 -14.82
N VAL A 15 -15.13 -11.94 -13.68
CA VAL A 15 -14.34 -11.60 -12.48
C VAL A 15 -12.85 -11.86 -12.69
N LEU A 16 -12.49 -12.98 -13.33
CA LEU A 16 -11.09 -13.35 -13.55
C LEU A 16 -10.29 -12.31 -14.36
N PRO A 17 -10.73 -11.84 -15.55
CA PRO A 17 -9.98 -10.85 -16.30
C PRO A 17 -9.91 -9.51 -15.57
N VAL A 18 -10.98 -9.07 -14.90
CA VAL A 18 -10.97 -7.82 -14.12
C VAL A 18 -9.98 -7.91 -12.96
N ALA A 19 -9.96 -9.04 -12.25
CA ALA A 19 -9.00 -9.27 -11.16
C ALA A 19 -7.55 -9.28 -11.69
N SER A 20 -7.30 -9.97 -12.80
CA SER A 20 -5.97 -10.00 -13.45
C SER A 20 -5.48 -8.61 -13.84
N VAL A 21 -6.34 -7.79 -14.46
CA VAL A 21 -6.02 -6.39 -14.78
C VAL A 21 -5.75 -5.59 -13.51
N GLY A 22 -6.58 -5.75 -12.47
CA GLY A 22 -6.40 -5.06 -11.20
C GLY A 22 -5.10 -5.43 -10.48
N TYR A 23 -4.71 -6.71 -10.50
CA TYR A 23 -3.41 -7.13 -9.98
C TYR A 23 -2.26 -6.58 -10.82
N GLY A 24 -2.37 -6.63 -12.16
CA GLY A 24 -1.35 -6.08 -13.06
C GLY A 24 -1.09 -4.60 -12.81
N LEU A 25 -2.15 -3.79 -12.74
CA LEU A 25 -2.06 -2.37 -12.42
C LEU A 25 -1.46 -2.13 -11.03
N ALA A 26 -1.93 -2.86 -10.01
CA ALA A 26 -1.41 -2.73 -8.66
C ALA A 26 0.09 -3.09 -8.58
N PHE A 27 0.54 -4.10 -9.32
CA PHE A 27 1.96 -4.47 -9.40
C PHE A 27 2.81 -3.37 -10.05
N GLN A 28 2.33 -2.79 -11.14
CA GLN A 28 3.03 -1.70 -11.83
C GLN A 28 3.12 -0.45 -10.95
N ALA A 29 2.04 -0.08 -10.27
CA ALA A 29 1.96 1.09 -9.42
C ALA A 29 2.69 0.96 -8.06
N LYS A 30 3.23 -0.21 -7.72
CA LYS A 30 3.95 -0.42 -6.44
C LYS A 30 5.08 0.58 -6.22
N LYS A 31 5.85 0.87 -7.28
CA LYS A 31 7.00 1.79 -7.22
C LYS A 31 6.52 3.23 -7.08
N ASP A 32 5.50 3.62 -7.84
CA ASP A 32 4.94 4.97 -7.78
C ASP A 32 4.33 5.26 -6.41
N CYS A 33 3.60 4.31 -5.82
CA CYS A 33 3.03 4.44 -4.48
C CYS A 33 4.12 4.56 -3.39
N LEU A 34 5.25 3.85 -3.57
CA LEU A 34 6.42 3.98 -2.69
C LEU A 34 7.02 5.38 -2.79
N THR A 35 7.26 5.86 -4.00
CA THR A 35 7.82 7.19 -4.25
C THR A 35 6.89 8.29 -3.72
N ASP A 36 5.57 8.16 -3.91
CA ASP A 36 4.58 9.09 -3.37
C ASP A 36 4.60 9.12 -1.84
N THR A 37 4.61 7.95 -1.18
CA THR A 37 4.73 7.89 0.28
C THR A 37 6.06 8.48 0.76
N SER A 38 7.17 8.20 0.07
CA SER A 38 8.48 8.77 0.41
C SER A 38 8.47 10.30 0.31
N ARG A 39 7.90 10.85 -0.77
CA ARG A 39 7.75 12.31 -0.95
C ARG A 39 6.87 12.93 0.13
N ASP A 40 5.75 12.30 0.47
CA ASP A 40 4.84 12.76 1.54
C ASP A 40 5.55 12.77 2.91
N LEU A 41 6.37 11.74 3.21
CA LEU A 41 7.16 11.70 4.44
C LEU A 41 8.21 12.82 4.50
N VAL A 42 8.91 13.06 3.40
CA VAL A 42 9.92 14.13 3.30
C VAL A 42 9.25 15.50 3.44
N ALA A 43 8.12 15.72 2.77
CA ALA A 43 7.36 16.97 2.86
C ALA A 43 6.86 17.24 4.29
N ARG A 44 6.45 16.20 5.01
CA ARG A 44 6.01 16.28 6.41
C ARG A 44 7.16 16.34 7.41
N HIS A 45 8.42 16.29 6.95
CA HIS A 45 9.61 16.26 7.80
C HIS A 45 9.52 15.17 8.88
N VAL A 46 8.99 13.99 8.54
CA VAL A 46 8.86 12.88 9.49
C VAL A 46 10.26 12.39 9.83
N LYS A 47 10.66 12.58 11.09
CA LYS A 47 11.94 12.11 11.63
C LYS A 47 11.68 11.03 12.67
N GLY A 48 12.50 9.98 12.61
CA GLY A 48 12.59 9.02 13.70
C GLY A 48 13.65 9.44 14.71
N PHE A 49 13.59 8.84 15.88
CA PHE A 49 14.65 8.95 16.88
C PHE A 49 14.87 7.57 17.48
N THR A 50 16.12 7.10 17.50
CA THR A 50 16.55 5.95 18.29
C THR A 50 17.24 6.45 19.55
N MET A 51 17.49 5.57 20.53
CA MET A 51 18.20 5.93 21.77
C MET A 51 19.56 6.60 21.53
N GLU A 52 20.20 6.37 20.37
CA GLU A 52 21.54 6.84 20.07
C GLU A 52 21.57 7.98 19.05
N LYS A 53 20.57 8.09 18.15
CA LYS A 53 20.62 9.03 17.03
C LYS A 53 19.23 9.38 16.48
N ALA A 54 19.10 10.59 15.94
CA ALA A 54 18.00 10.93 15.03
C ALA A 54 18.12 10.14 13.71
N VAL A 55 17.01 9.59 13.25
CA VAL A 55 16.90 8.89 11.95
C VAL A 55 16.19 9.82 10.99
N ASP A 56 16.89 10.23 9.93
CA ASP A 56 16.31 11.08 8.90
C ASP A 56 15.29 10.32 8.05
N THR A 57 14.42 11.08 7.39
CA THR A 57 13.32 10.52 6.60
C THR A 57 13.79 9.60 5.47
N ALA A 58 14.99 9.86 4.94
CA ALA A 58 15.61 9.06 3.88
C ALA A 58 15.99 7.65 4.33
N ASP A 59 16.25 7.46 5.63
CA ASP A 59 16.68 6.19 6.21
C ASP A 59 15.50 5.38 6.78
N ILE A 60 14.27 5.90 6.69
CA ILE A 60 13.07 5.18 7.12
C ILE A 60 12.78 4.06 6.11
N PRO A 61 12.74 2.78 6.54
CA PRO A 61 12.44 1.69 5.63
C PRO A 61 10.97 1.78 5.18
N ILE A 62 10.75 1.92 3.87
CA ILE A 62 9.42 1.92 3.25
C ILE A 62 9.30 0.68 2.36
N THR A 63 8.23 -0.08 2.54
CA THR A 63 7.95 -1.30 1.76
C THR A 63 6.55 -1.24 1.18
N SER A 64 6.31 -1.92 0.05
CA SER A 64 4.98 -1.97 -0.55
C SER A 64 4.57 -3.38 -0.93
N ARG A 65 3.25 -3.63 -0.83
CA ARG A 65 2.62 -4.91 -1.11
C ARG A 65 1.30 -4.68 -1.85
N VAL A 66 1.03 -5.50 -2.85
CA VAL A 66 -0.31 -5.57 -3.46
C VAL A 66 -1.21 -6.31 -2.48
N ALA A 67 -2.22 -5.62 -1.96
CA ALA A 67 -3.16 -6.20 -1.01
C ALA A 67 -4.30 -6.94 -1.73
N TRP A 68 -4.84 -6.32 -2.79
CA TRP A 68 -6.00 -6.79 -3.58
C TRP A 68 -5.91 -6.24 -5.01
N PRO A 69 -6.75 -6.71 -5.96
CA PRO A 69 -6.88 -6.04 -7.25
C PRO A 69 -7.08 -4.54 -7.05
N PHE A 70 -6.32 -3.72 -7.78
CA PHE A 70 -6.37 -2.25 -7.69
C PHE A 70 -5.98 -1.67 -6.32
N VAL A 71 -5.40 -2.44 -5.39
CA VAL A 71 -5.05 -1.93 -4.05
C VAL A 71 -3.61 -2.25 -3.69
N VAL A 72 -2.86 -1.20 -3.34
CA VAL A 72 -1.47 -1.30 -2.87
C VAL A 72 -1.41 -0.74 -1.45
N ASP A 73 -0.89 -1.53 -0.53
CA ASP A 73 -0.54 -1.07 0.81
C ASP A 73 0.96 -0.74 0.85
N VAL A 74 1.29 0.44 1.36
CA VAL A 74 2.65 0.92 1.60
C VAL A 74 2.83 1.03 3.10
N TYR A 75 3.88 0.38 3.61
CA TYR A 75 4.22 0.30 5.02
C TYR A 75 5.51 1.05 5.27
N TYR A 76 5.57 1.77 6.38
CA TYR A 76 6.81 2.37 6.88
C TYR A 76 6.83 2.31 8.40
N SER A 77 8.02 2.23 8.99
CA SER A 77 8.20 2.20 10.44
C SER A 77 9.10 3.34 10.89
N VAL A 78 8.57 4.22 11.73
CA VAL A 78 9.32 5.35 12.28
C VAL A 78 9.80 4.96 13.67
N PRO A 79 11.12 4.87 13.92
CA PRO A 79 11.64 4.58 15.25
C PRO A 79 11.35 5.75 16.21
N TRP A 80 10.99 5.41 17.45
CA TRP A 80 10.78 6.34 18.55
C TRP A 80 11.33 5.74 19.85
N GLY A 81 12.57 6.08 20.19
CA GLY A 81 13.29 5.53 21.35
C GLY A 81 13.55 4.03 21.19
N MET A 82 12.94 3.22 22.06
CA MET A 82 12.97 1.74 21.98
C MET A 82 11.79 1.15 21.19
N HIS A 83 10.85 1.99 20.73
CA HIS A 83 9.65 1.53 20.02
C HIS A 83 9.72 1.92 18.54
N ALA A 84 8.81 1.36 17.74
CA ALA A 84 8.57 1.79 16.37
C ALA A 84 7.08 2.07 16.16
N ALA A 85 6.77 3.20 15.54
CA ALA A 85 5.42 3.47 15.04
C ALA A 85 5.31 2.89 13.63
N MET A 86 4.54 1.82 13.45
CA MET A 86 4.27 1.25 12.14
C MET A 86 3.13 2.01 11.51
N SER A 87 3.26 2.39 10.25
CA SER A 87 2.23 3.11 9.52
C SER A 87 1.94 2.41 8.21
N ARG A 88 0.66 2.37 7.84
CA ARG A 88 0.16 1.81 6.59
C ARG A 88 -0.63 2.86 5.81
N ASN A 89 -0.11 3.22 4.64
CA ASN A 89 -0.84 3.95 3.62
C ASN A 89 -1.49 2.96 2.65
N ARG A 90 -2.79 3.11 2.41
CA ARG A 90 -3.49 2.35 1.39
C ARG A 90 -3.75 3.22 0.17
N TYR A 91 -3.41 2.68 -0.99
CA TYR A 91 -3.63 3.29 -2.30
C TYR A 91 -4.60 2.47 -3.12
N THR A 92 -5.52 3.14 -3.78
CA THR A 92 -6.31 2.56 -4.88
C THR A 92 -5.68 2.97 -6.20
N VAL A 93 -5.48 1.99 -7.08
CA VAL A 93 -4.78 2.14 -8.35
C VAL A 93 -5.79 2.06 -9.49
N PHE A 94 -5.71 3.02 -10.39
CA PHE A 94 -6.51 3.12 -11.59
C PHE A 94 -5.60 3.26 -12.81
N PRO A 95 -6.10 3.04 -14.04
CA PRO A 95 -5.34 3.25 -15.27
C PRO A 95 -4.77 4.67 -15.41
N TRP A 96 -5.43 5.67 -14.82
CA TRP A 96 -5.02 7.09 -14.87
C TRP A 96 -4.22 7.54 -13.64
N GLY A 97 -3.84 6.63 -12.73
CA GLY A 97 -3.00 6.96 -11.57
C GLY A 97 -3.40 6.26 -10.29
N SER A 98 -2.70 6.57 -9.20
CA SER A 98 -3.00 6.04 -7.86
C SER A 98 -3.51 7.14 -6.93
N LYS A 99 -4.37 6.76 -5.99
CA LYS A 99 -4.92 7.68 -5.00
C LYS A 99 -4.79 7.08 -3.60
N LYS A 100 -4.23 7.84 -2.67
CA LYS A 100 -4.20 7.50 -1.25
C LYS A 100 -5.63 7.54 -0.70
N VAL A 101 -6.12 6.41 -0.19
CA VAL A 101 -7.49 6.26 0.32
C VAL A 101 -7.56 6.16 1.84
N SER A 102 -6.48 5.68 2.48
CA SER A 102 -6.46 5.55 3.94
C SER A 102 -5.04 5.65 4.47
N HIS A 103 -4.92 6.18 5.67
CA HIS A 103 -3.72 6.15 6.48
C HIS A 103 -4.07 5.54 7.85
N LYS A 104 -3.30 4.54 8.29
CA LYS A 104 -3.43 3.96 9.64
C LYS A 104 -2.07 3.93 10.30
N VAL A 105 -2.01 4.32 11.57
CA VAL A 105 -0.83 4.19 12.42
C VAL A 105 -1.13 3.10 13.44
N GLU A 106 -0.31 2.06 13.46
CA GLU A 106 -0.33 0.96 14.43
C GLU A 106 0.92 1.09 15.29
N TYR A 107 0.73 1.27 16.60
CA TYR A 107 1.83 1.31 17.56
C TYR A 107 2.18 -0.12 17.93
N SER A 108 3.40 -0.57 17.63
CA SER A 108 3.94 -1.78 18.25
C SER A 108 4.48 -1.39 19.63
N LEU A 109 3.78 -1.83 20.68
CA LEU A 109 4.19 -1.72 22.08
C LEU A 109 5.49 -2.51 22.31
#